data_AF-A0ABD4USE8-F1
#
_entry.id   AF-A0ABD4USE8-F1
#
_cell.length_a   1.000
_cell.length_b   1.000
_cell.length_c   1.000
_cell.angle_alpha   90.00
_cell.angle_beta   90.00
_cell.angle_gamma   90.00
#
_symmetry.space_group_name_H-M   'P 1'
#
loop_
_entity.id
_entity.type
_entity.pdbx_description
1 polymer ?
#
loop_
_entity_poly.entity_id
_entity_poly.type
_entity_poly.pdbx_seq_one_letter_code
_entity_poly.pdbx_strand_id
1 'polypeptide(L)'
;MMYFKNSRVPIRAAERCDELLFKHFPGAAAQIASKDLTAFVLCAFDSWREMKTSWANAESPSPLDEDDEQCFVSRRIEQNARALQFLTARNISSNTELVAQFVREWQPSARYPELDVENYFAAQKRGSTGSERYCDYMMAFCRTTLTLPTEAEVRLIIENVHWAAPAWAERIRMRAGDLACDIIAKLKEDEKAEVGFRILRAVSLFNPYAKARLARFLTVGWNRKNRQQARNLVVQASEEDFDADPCAGLIYAELADAAASLADSEATPKEISAVIRILERAADHGHWKAALYLFHYYSDPSEVRDGDDPEGFYSHKVAPDKEKALYYRRIAEAYPYAELELRAAMADATLADEKVRMQAAASRDGDACKEGT
;
A
#
# COMPACT_ATOMS: atom_id res chain seq x y z
N MET A 1 41.45 1.15 -12.72
CA MET A 1 40.66 1.67 -11.58
C MET A 1 39.68 2.70 -12.15
N MET A 2 38.52 2.26 -12.65
CA MET A 2 37.61 3.12 -13.43
C MET A 2 36.18 2.99 -12.88
N TYR A 3 35.69 4.11 -12.34
CA TYR A 3 34.35 4.69 -12.33
C TYR A 3 33.08 3.80 -12.29
N PHE A 4 32.73 3.24 -11.12
CA PHE A 4 31.32 3.23 -10.67
C PHE A 4 30.97 4.53 -9.92
N LYS A 5 31.51 5.66 -10.36
CA LYS A 5 31.34 6.93 -9.64
C LYS A 5 29.97 7.50 -9.99
N ASN A 6 29.09 7.47 -8.99
CA ASN A 6 27.81 8.19 -8.89
C ASN A 6 26.53 7.48 -9.36
N SER A 7 26.40 6.17 -9.14
CA SER A 7 25.04 5.64 -8.95
C SER A 7 24.69 5.69 -7.46
N ARG A 8 23.70 6.52 -7.10
CA ARG A 8 23.19 6.63 -5.71
C ARG A 8 22.55 5.31 -5.23
N VAL A 9 22.18 4.42 -6.15
CA VAL A 9 21.40 3.22 -5.86
C VAL A 9 22.25 2.09 -5.27
N PRO A 10 23.39 1.68 -5.86
CA PRO A 10 24.31 0.71 -5.26
C PRO A 10 24.81 1.13 -3.88
N ILE A 11 25.04 2.42 -3.67
CA ILE A 11 25.48 2.97 -2.38
C ILE A 11 24.39 2.80 -1.32
N ARG A 12 23.14 3.19 -1.62
CA ARG A 12 21.99 3.01 -0.70
C ARG A 12 21.69 1.54 -0.42
N ALA A 13 21.81 0.70 -1.44
CA ALA A 13 21.66 -0.73 -1.29
C ALA A 13 22.78 -1.35 -0.44
N ALA A 14 24.01 -0.82 -0.53
CA ALA A 14 25.12 -1.22 0.33
C ALA A 14 24.91 -0.79 1.79
N GLU A 15 24.37 0.42 2.01
CA GLU A 15 23.97 0.88 3.36
C GLU A 15 22.90 -0.05 3.94
N ARG A 16 21.89 -0.45 3.15
CA ARG A 16 20.88 -1.42 3.59
C ARG A 16 21.45 -2.82 3.84
N CYS A 17 22.40 -3.25 3.03
CA CYS A 17 23.18 -4.49 3.20
C CYS A 17 23.88 -4.49 4.57
N ASP A 18 24.50 -3.35 4.93
CA ASP A 18 25.19 -3.15 6.20
C ASP A 18 24.23 -3.26 7.40
N GLU A 19 23.06 -2.60 7.31
CA GLU A 19 22.02 -2.68 8.34
C GLU A 19 21.52 -4.11 8.57
N LEU A 20 21.27 -4.86 7.49
CA LEU A 20 20.82 -6.25 7.58
C LEU A 20 21.91 -7.16 8.14
N LEU A 21 23.17 -6.96 7.73
CA LEU A 21 24.29 -7.69 8.31
C LEU A 21 24.45 -7.38 9.79
N PHE A 22 24.29 -6.14 10.22
CA PHE A 22 24.32 -5.78 11.64
C PHE A 22 23.18 -6.46 12.41
N LYS A 23 21.96 -6.47 11.85
CA LYS A 23 20.79 -7.09 12.47
C LYS A 23 20.97 -8.59 12.72
N HIS A 24 21.48 -9.31 11.72
CA HIS A 24 21.64 -10.77 11.79
C HIS A 24 22.99 -11.19 12.40
N PHE A 25 23.99 -10.32 12.32
CA PHE A 25 25.36 -10.53 12.81
C PHE A 25 25.91 -9.24 13.45
N PRO A 26 25.54 -8.95 14.72
CA PRO A 26 25.85 -7.68 15.39
C PRO A 26 27.35 -7.35 15.53
N GLY A 27 28.26 -8.29 15.22
CA GLY A 27 29.71 -8.09 15.18
C GLY A 27 30.34 -8.01 13.78
N ALA A 28 29.56 -8.20 12.71
CA ALA A 28 30.07 -8.31 11.33
C ALA A 28 30.10 -6.99 10.56
N ALA A 29 29.10 -6.11 10.77
CA ALA A 29 28.93 -4.87 9.99
C ALA A 29 30.15 -3.94 10.08
N ALA A 30 30.71 -3.76 11.29
CA ALA A 30 31.90 -2.94 11.50
C ALA A 30 33.19 -3.49 10.85
N GLN A 31 33.16 -4.71 10.28
CA GLN A 31 34.33 -5.41 9.76
C GLN A 31 34.37 -5.49 8.22
N ILE A 32 33.28 -5.12 7.54
CA ILE A 32 33.21 -5.10 6.06
C ILE A 32 33.19 -3.64 5.60
N ALA A 33 34.13 -3.25 4.75
CA ALA A 33 34.14 -1.89 4.23
C ALA A 33 32.93 -1.66 3.30
N SER A 34 32.30 -0.49 3.38
CA SER A 34 31.15 -0.10 2.54
C SER A 34 31.36 -0.30 1.03
N LYS A 35 32.60 -0.10 0.54
CA LYS A 35 32.96 -0.38 -0.86
C LYS A 35 32.81 -1.86 -1.26
N ASP A 36 33.01 -2.78 -0.32
CA ASP A 36 32.88 -4.22 -0.53
C ASP A 36 31.41 -4.64 -0.42
N LEU A 37 30.60 -3.98 0.41
CA LEU A 37 29.13 -4.13 0.40
C LEU A 37 28.51 -3.61 -0.89
N THR A 38 28.98 -2.48 -1.42
CA THR A 38 28.55 -1.95 -2.72
C THR A 38 28.93 -2.91 -3.85
N ALA A 39 30.08 -3.56 -3.76
CA ALA A 39 30.47 -4.57 -4.74
C ALA A 39 29.64 -5.86 -4.60
N PHE A 40 29.35 -6.30 -3.37
CA PHE A 40 28.43 -7.40 -3.07
C PHE A 40 27.04 -7.12 -3.66
N VAL A 41 26.61 -5.86 -3.57
CA VAL A 41 25.34 -5.39 -4.13
C VAL A 41 25.27 -5.57 -5.65
N LEU A 42 26.36 -5.29 -6.32
CA LEU A 42 26.41 -5.43 -7.77
C LEU A 42 26.37 -6.91 -8.19
N CYS A 43 26.77 -7.85 -7.33
CA CYS A 43 26.85 -9.29 -7.65
C CYS A 43 25.50 -10.01 -7.66
N ALA A 44 24.40 -9.34 -7.27
CA ALA A 44 23.05 -9.90 -7.24
C ALA A 44 22.44 -10.17 -8.62
N PHE A 45 23.05 -9.60 -9.66
CA PHE A 45 22.58 -9.72 -11.03
C PHE A 45 23.53 -10.63 -11.81
N ASP A 46 23.01 -11.37 -12.78
CA ASP A 46 23.80 -12.29 -13.58
C ASP A 46 24.61 -11.61 -14.67
N SER A 47 24.24 -10.38 -15.02
CA SER A 47 24.97 -9.56 -15.97
C SER A 47 24.88 -8.06 -15.69
N TRP A 48 25.87 -7.30 -16.16
CA TRP A 48 25.82 -5.83 -16.17
C TRP A 48 24.59 -5.33 -16.93
N ARG A 49 24.27 -5.99 -18.05
CA ARG A 49 23.09 -5.70 -18.86
C ARG A 49 21.79 -5.91 -18.09
N GLU A 50 21.63 -7.05 -17.42
CA GLU A 50 20.45 -7.33 -16.58
C GLU A 50 20.29 -6.28 -15.48
N MET A 51 21.38 -5.94 -14.80
CA MET A 51 21.39 -4.91 -13.78
C MET A 51 20.91 -3.56 -14.36
N LYS A 52 21.45 -3.14 -15.51
CA LYS A 52 21.08 -1.90 -16.19
C LYS A 52 19.62 -1.88 -16.65
N THR A 53 19.14 -2.99 -17.23
CA THR A 53 17.73 -3.14 -17.68
C THR A 53 16.76 -3.18 -16.52
N SER A 54 17.15 -3.73 -15.37
CA SER A 54 16.31 -3.71 -14.16
C SER A 54 16.17 -2.31 -13.56
N TRP A 55 17.05 -1.36 -13.92
CA TRP A 55 17.11 0.00 -13.34
C TRP A 55 16.69 1.11 -14.29
N ALA A 56 16.84 0.89 -15.60
CA ALA A 56 16.43 1.80 -16.63
C ALA A 56 15.62 1.04 -17.67
N ASN A 57 14.51 1.63 -18.14
CA ASN A 57 13.76 1.19 -19.34
C ASN A 57 14.63 1.40 -20.60
N ALA A 58 15.86 0.91 -20.59
CA ALA A 58 16.83 1.10 -21.65
C ALA A 58 16.63 -0.02 -22.67
N GLU A 59 15.90 0.27 -23.73
CA GLU A 59 15.76 -0.59 -24.89
C GLU A 59 17.00 -0.42 -25.79
N SER A 60 17.98 -1.31 -25.59
CA SER A 60 19.05 -1.76 -26.52
C SER A 60 20.46 -1.66 -25.91
N PRO A 61 21.28 -2.73 -25.98
CA PRO A 61 22.64 -2.75 -25.45
C PRO A 61 23.61 -1.92 -26.30
N SER A 62 24.48 -1.14 -25.64
CA SER A 62 25.59 -0.39 -26.25
C SER A 62 26.84 -1.27 -26.35
N PRO A 63 27.75 -1.05 -27.33
CA PRO A 63 29.06 -1.71 -27.36
C PRO A 63 29.89 -1.49 -26.08
N LEU A 64 29.69 -0.38 -25.37
CA LEU A 64 30.32 -0.11 -24.07
C LEU A 64 29.82 -1.07 -22.97
N ASP A 65 28.66 -1.69 -23.15
CA ASP A 65 28.12 -2.65 -22.20
C ASP A 65 28.89 -3.98 -22.21
N GLU A 66 29.73 -4.28 -23.23
CA GLU A 66 30.54 -5.52 -23.26
C GLU A 66 31.79 -5.45 -22.38
N ASP A 67 32.50 -4.32 -22.41
CA ASP A 67 33.66 -4.10 -21.54
C ASP A 67 33.23 -3.99 -20.07
N ASP A 68 32.11 -3.32 -19.82
CA ASP A 68 31.49 -3.23 -18.50
C ASP A 68 30.97 -4.61 -18.02
N GLU A 69 30.45 -5.45 -18.92
CA GLU A 69 30.04 -6.83 -18.63
C GLU A 69 31.23 -7.71 -18.19
N GLN A 70 32.34 -7.65 -18.92
CA GLN A 70 33.54 -8.43 -18.55
C GLN A 70 34.13 -7.97 -17.21
N CYS A 71 34.14 -6.66 -16.97
CA CYS A 71 34.57 -6.09 -15.68
C CYS A 71 33.63 -6.53 -14.54
N PHE A 72 32.33 -6.52 -14.79
CA PHE A 72 31.29 -6.94 -13.86
C PHE A 72 31.42 -8.41 -13.48
N VAL A 73 31.54 -9.31 -14.46
CA VAL A 73 31.72 -10.76 -14.23
C VAL A 73 33.01 -11.05 -13.45
N SER A 74 34.12 -10.40 -13.81
CA SER A 74 35.39 -10.56 -13.10
C SER A 74 35.28 -10.11 -11.64
N ARG A 75 34.59 -8.98 -11.41
CA ARG A 75 34.38 -8.46 -10.06
C ARG A 75 33.48 -9.37 -9.24
N ARG A 76 32.45 -9.96 -9.85
CA ARG A 76 31.54 -10.92 -9.21
C ARG A 76 32.28 -12.15 -8.70
N ILE A 77 33.19 -12.70 -9.50
CA ILE A 77 34.00 -13.87 -9.12
C ILE A 77 34.91 -13.56 -7.93
N GLU A 78 35.61 -12.42 -7.95
CA GLU A 78 36.47 -11.99 -6.84
C GLU A 78 35.70 -11.81 -5.53
N GLN A 79 34.48 -11.29 -5.61
CA GLN A 79 33.65 -11.01 -4.43
C GLN A 79 33.03 -12.26 -3.84
N ASN A 80 32.54 -13.18 -4.68
CA ASN A 80 32.07 -14.48 -4.22
C ASN A 80 33.17 -15.24 -3.47
N ALA A 81 34.41 -15.18 -3.97
CA ALA A 81 35.56 -15.78 -3.28
C ALA A 81 35.82 -15.14 -1.90
N ARG A 82 35.72 -13.80 -1.78
CA ARG A 82 35.90 -13.09 -0.50
C ARG A 82 34.76 -13.35 0.50
N ALA A 83 33.52 -13.39 0.04
CA ALA A 83 32.36 -13.71 0.87
C ALA A 83 32.46 -15.14 1.43
N LEU A 84 32.85 -16.10 0.59
CA LEU A 84 33.10 -17.48 1.03
C LEU A 84 34.24 -17.56 2.06
N GLN A 85 35.33 -16.83 1.85
CA GLN A 85 36.43 -16.75 2.82
C GLN A 85 35.97 -16.13 4.15
N PHE A 86 35.15 -15.08 4.11
CA PHE A 86 34.60 -14.41 5.30
C PHE A 86 33.74 -15.34 6.15
N LEU A 87 32.83 -16.10 5.50
CA LEU A 87 31.94 -17.06 6.16
C LEU A 87 32.74 -18.22 6.76
N THR A 88 33.68 -18.76 5.99
CA THR A 88 34.57 -19.86 6.42
C THR A 88 35.41 -19.46 7.64
N ALA A 89 35.97 -18.25 7.64
CA ALA A 89 36.80 -17.76 8.75
C ALA A 89 36.05 -17.62 10.09
N ARG A 90 34.72 -17.62 10.08
CA ARG A 90 33.87 -17.43 11.28
C ARG A 90 33.14 -18.69 11.70
N ASN A 91 33.46 -19.85 11.11
CA ASN A 91 32.72 -21.10 11.30
C ASN A 91 31.20 -20.93 11.06
N ILE A 92 30.81 -19.92 10.29
CA ILE A 92 29.44 -19.77 9.84
C ILE A 92 29.32 -20.75 8.68
N SER A 93 28.57 -21.83 8.90
CA SER A 93 28.20 -22.76 7.84
C SER A 93 27.77 -21.94 6.63
N SER A 94 28.30 -22.25 5.45
CA SER A 94 27.85 -21.72 4.17
C SER A 94 26.42 -22.16 3.84
N ASN A 95 25.60 -22.44 4.86
CA ASN A 95 24.23 -22.87 4.76
C ASN A 95 23.51 -21.86 3.89
N THR A 96 23.23 -22.36 2.71
CA THR A 96 22.79 -21.62 1.54
C THR A 96 21.49 -20.90 1.85
N GLU A 97 20.72 -21.39 2.82
CA GLU A 97 19.48 -20.80 3.34
C GLU A 97 19.64 -19.40 3.93
N LEU A 98 20.72 -19.14 4.68
CA LEU A 98 20.85 -17.87 5.41
C LEU A 98 21.41 -16.78 4.49
N VAL A 99 22.30 -17.16 3.57
CA VAL A 99 22.71 -16.32 2.45
C VAL A 99 21.54 -16.11 1.48
N ALA A 100 20.71 -17.12 1.21
CA ALA A 100 19.51 -16.98 0.38
C ALA A 100 18.43 -16.12 1.04
N GLN A 101 18.29 -16.17 2.37
CA GLN A 101 17.40 -15.28 3.11
C GLN A 101 17.90 -13.83 3.03
N PHE A 102 19.21 -13.64 3.20
CA PHE A 102 19.84 -12.33 3.03
C PHE A 102 19.64 -11.75 1.63
N VAL A 103 19.89 -12.55 0.58
CA VAL A 103 19.69 -12.15 -0.82
C VAL A 103 18.22 -11.83 -1.12
N ARG A 104 17.26 -12.56 -0.54
CA ARG A 104 15.83 -12.29 -0.65
C ARG A 104 15.42 -10.95 -0.02
N GLU A 105 15.98 -10.62 1.15
CA GLU A 105 15.62 -9.40 1.90
C GLU A 105 16.28 -8.13 1.33
N TRP A 106 17.34 -8.27 0.55
CA TRP A 106 18.25 -7.17 0.21
C TRP A 106 17.91 -6.44 -1.12
N GLN A 107 16.79 -6.77 -1.78
CA GLN A 107 16.16 -6.13 -2.97
C GLN A 107 16.56 -4.66 -3.27
N PRO A 108 17.62 -4.42 -4.06
CA PRO A 108 18.30 -3.12 -4.06
C PRO A 108 17.76 -2.08 -5.05
N SER A 109 16.72 -2.36 -5.84
CA SER A 109 16.28 -1.44 -6.91
C SER A 109 14.85 -1.54 -7.41
N ALA A 110 13.99 -2.39 -6.85
CA ALA A 110 12.63 -2.48 -7.36
C ALA A 110 11.79 -1.41 -6.66
N ARG A 111 11.38 -0.41 -7.42
CA ARG A 111 10.51 0.67 -6.94
C ARG A 111 9.16 0.14 -6.43
N TYR A 112 8.83 -1.14 -6.66
CA TYR A 112 7.93 -2.01 -5.90
C TYR A 112 8.26 -3.48 -6.27
N PRO A 113 8.47 -4.41 -5.32
CA PRO A 113 7.95 -5.75 -5.51
C PRO A 113 7.53 -6.39 -4.18
N GLU A 114 6.27 -6.22 -3.81
CA GLU A 114 5.62 -7.08 -2.80
C GLU A 114 5.16 -8.39 -3.45
N LEU A 115 6.05 -9.05 -4.21
CA LEU A 115 5.80 -10.35 -4.83
C LEU A 115 7.01 -11.25 -4.58
N ASP A 116 6.84 -12.21 -3.69
CA ASP A 116 7.73 -13.36 -3.53
C ASP A 116 7.66 -14.26 -4.77
N VAL A 117 8.52 -13.93 -5.73
CA VAL A 117 8.65 -14.57 -7.04
C VAL A 117 8.98 -16.07 -6.93
N GLU A 118 9.67 -16.51 -5.86
CA GLU A 118 9.97 -17.92 -5.64
C GLU A 118 8.70 -18.71 -5.32
N ASN A 119 7.83 -18.18 -4.47
CA ASN A 119 6.54 -18.79 -4.17
C ASN A 119 5.58 -18.75 -5.36
N TYR A 120 5.61 -17.68 -6.17
CA TYR A 120 4.86 -17.60 -7.43
C TYR A 120 5.19 -18.74 -8.39
N PHE A 121 6.50 -18.94 -8.68
CA PHE A 121 6.93 -19.99 -9.59
C PHE A 121 6.84 -21.39 -8.98
N ALA A 122 6.99 -21.52 -7.65
CA ALA A 122 6.76 -22.78 -6.95
C ALA A 122 5.29 -23.21 -7.01
N ALA A 123 4.35 -22.28 -6.84
CA ALA A 123 2.92 -22.56 -6.99
C ALA A 123 2.54 -22.86 -8.45
N GLN A 124 3.13 -22.12 -9.40
CA GLN A 124 2.93 -22.36 -10.83
C GLN A 124 3.49 -23.75 -11.26
N LYS A 125 4.61 -24.19 -10.69
CA LYS A 125 5.21 -25.50 -10.93
C LYS A 125 4.49 -26.66 -10.23
N ARG A 126 3.80 -26.43 -9.11
CA ARG A 126 3.15 -27.49 -8.32
C ARG A 126 1.76 -27.91 -8.84
N GLY A 127 1.19 -27.21 -9.83
CA GLY A 127 -0.21 -27.42 -10.22
C GLY A 127 -1.16 -27.10 -9.06
N SER A 128 -2.48 -27.28 -9.24
CA SER A 128 -3.41 -27.03 -8.13
C SER A 128 -3.07 -27.96 -6.97
N THR A 129 -2.65 -27.41 -5.84
CA THR A 129 -2.25 -28.20 -4.67
C THR A 129 -3.46 -28.82 -3.95
N GLY A 130 -4.69 -28.52 -4.41
CA GLY A 130 -5.93 -28.90 -3.77
C GLY A 130 -6.32 -27.96 -2.63
N SER A 131 -5.37 -27.13 -2.18
CA SER A 131 -5.57 -26.11 -1.16
C SER A 131 -6.49 -24.98 -1.64
N GLU A 132 -6.52 -24.70 -2.95
CA GLU A 132 -7.38 -23.67 -3.55
C GLU A 132 -8.86 -24.03 -3.37
N ARG A 133 -9.22 -25.30 -3.63
CA ARG A 133 -10.58 -25.81 -3.46
C ARG A 133 -11.01 -25.79 -2.00
N TYR A 134 -10.12 -26.21 -1.10
CA TYR A 134 -10.38 -26.19 0.32
C TYR A 134 -10.53 -24.75 0.84
N CYS A 135 -9.65 -23.84 0.42
CA CYS A 135 -9.73 -22.42 0.75
C CYS A 135 -11.04 -21.80 0.25
N ASP A 136 -11.42 -22.08 -1.00
CA ASP A 136 -12.68 -21.59 -1.58
C ASP A 136 -13.93 -22.09 -0.83
N TYR A 137 -13.94 -23.37 -0.44
CA TYR A 137 -15.00 -23.96 0.37
C TYR A 137 -15.04 -23.35 1.78
N MET A 138 -13.89 -23.24 2.44
CA MET A 138 -13.77 -22.69 3.79
C MET A 138 -14.23 -21.24 3.84
N MET A 139 -13.81 -20.39 2.89
CA MET A 139 -14.29 -19.00 2.81
C MET A 139 -15.81 -18.93 2.64
N ALA A 140 -16.39 -19.79 1.80
CA ALA A 140 -17.84 -19.87 1.64
C ALA A 140 -18.55 -20.34 2.92
N PHE A 141 -17.97 -21.31 3.63
CA PHE A 141 -18.47 -21.75 4.93
C PHE A 141 -18.44 -20.60 5.95
N CYS A 142 -17.31 -19.91 6.11
CA CYS A 142 -17.19 -18.77 7.03
C CYS A 142 -18.22 -17.67 6.74
N ARG A 143 -18.48 -17.34 5.46
CA ARG A 143 -19.52 -16.36 5.10
C ARG A 143 -20.92 -16.85 5.45
N THR A 144 -21.26 -18.10 5.13
CA THR A 144 -22.62 -18.65 5.33
C THR A 144 -22.96 -18.89 6.80
N THR A 145 -21.99 -19.36 7.60
CA THR A 145 -22.17 -19.59 9.05
C THR A 145 -21.84 -18.37 9.90
N LEU A 146 -21.32 -17.31 9.27
CA LEU A 146 -20.85 -16.08 9.91
C LEU A 146 -19.78 -16.32 10.99
N THR A 147 -19.02 -17.41 10.87
CA THR A 147 -17.90 -17.74 11.75
C THR A 147 -16.63 -17.06 11.28
N LEU A 148 -15.81 -16.61 12.23
CA LEU A 148 -14.51 -16.02 11.90
C LEU A 148 -13.49 -17.11 11.53
N PRO A 149 -12.66 -16.87 10.50
CA PRO A 149 -11.53 -17.74 10.21
C PRO A 149 -10.55 -17.80 11.38
N THR A 150 -10.03 -18.99 11.67
CA THR A 150 -8.91 -19.21 12.57
C THR A 150 -7.60 -18.68 11.98
N GLU A 151 -6.56 -18.52 12.81
CA GLU A 151 -5.25 -18.03 12.34
C GLU A 151 -4.65 -18.88 11.22
N ALA A 152 -4.82 -20.21 11.27
CA ALA A 152 -4.35 -21.12 10.23
C ALA A 152 -5.13 -20.90 8.91
N GLU A 153 -6.44 -20.66 9.00
CA GLU A 153 -7.28 -20.38 7.84
C GLU A 153 -6.99 -18.99 7.24
N VAL A 154 -6.70 -17.98 8.06
CA VAL A 154 -6.25 -16.66 7.57
C VAL A 154 -4.96 -16.78 6.77
N ARG A 155 -3.98 -17.53 7.28
CA ARG A 155 -2.71 -17.77 6.56
C ARG A 155 -2.96 -18.48 5.22
N LEU A 156 -3.79 -19.52 5.23
CA LEU A 156 -4.17 -20.23 4.01
C LEU A 156 -4.84 -19.30 2.98
N ILE A 157 -5.75 -18.42 3.43
CA ILE A 157 -6.42 -17.44 2.55
C ILE A 157 -5.37 -16.51 1.94
N ILE A 158 -4.50 -15.92 2.75
CA ILE A 158 -3.48 -14.98 2.29
C ILE A 158 -2.53 -15.66 1.31
N GLU A 159 -2.04 -16.85 1.63
CA GLU A 159 -1.20 -17.65 0.73
C GLU A 159 -1.90 -17.88 -0.62
N ASN A 160 -3.18 -18.24 -0.63
CA ASN A 160 -3.92 -18.47 -1.86
C ASN A 160 -4.26 -17.16 -2.62
N VAL A 161 -4.44 -16.03 -1.94
CA VAL A 161 -4.61 -14.72 -2.58
C VAL A 161 -3.39 -14.35 -3.42
N HIS A 162 -2.19 -14.63 -2.91
CA HIS A 162 -0.94 -14.37 -3.60
C HIS A 162 -0.60 -15.44 -4.64
N TRP A 163 -0.76 -16.72 -4.29
CA TRP A 163 -0.12 -17.83 -4.98
C TRP A 163 -1.06 -18.84 -5.64
N ALA A 164 -2.37 -18.65 -5.58
CA ALA A 164 -3.27 -19.59 -6.25
C ALA A 164 -3.00 -19.69 -7.75
N ALA A 165 -3.19 -20.89 -8.30
CA ALA A 165 -3.06 -21.13 -9.73
C ALA A 165 -3.97 -20.17 -10.54
N PRO A 166 -3.60 -19.78 -11.78
CA PRO A 166 -4.34 -18.77 -12.55
C PRO A 166 -5.85 -19.03 -12.68
N ALA A 167 -6.27 -20.31 -12.79
CA ALA A 167 -7.67 -20.70 -12.87
C ALA A 167 -8.48 -20.44 -11.58
N TRP A 168 -7.82 -20.19 -10.46
CA TRP A 168 -8.42 -19.97 -9.13
C TRP A 168 -8.17 -18.56 -8.60
N ALA A 169 -7.07 -17.92 -9.00
CA ALA A 169 -6.58 -16.68 -8.41
C ALA A 169 -7.65 -15.57 -8.35
N GLU A 170 -8.33 -15.29 -9.45
CA GLU A 170 -9.37 -14.24 -9.50
C GLU A 170 -10.54 -14.55 -8.57
N ARG A 171 -11.08 -15.78 -8.63
CA ARG A 171 -12.18 -16.24 -7.77
C ARG A 171 -11.81 -16.17 -6.29
N ILE A 172 -10.61 -16.60 -5.93
CA ILE A 172 -10.13 -16.58 -4.55
C ILE A 172 -10.00 -15.14 -4.06
N ARG A 173 -9.39 -14.25 -4.84
CA ARG A 173 -9.24 -12.82 -4.49
C ARG A 173 -10.59 -12.16 -4.30
N MET A 174 -11.55 -12.42 -5.20
CA MET A 174 -12.92 -11.91 -5.09
C MET A 174 -13.58 -12.37 -3.79
N ARG A 175 -13.59 -13.68 -3.51
CA ARG A 175 -14.22 -14.23 -2.31
C ARG A 175 -13.54 -13.81 -1.01
N ALA A 176 -12.21 -13.71 -1.02
CA ALA A 176 -11.44 -13.23 0.12
C ALA A 176 -11.76 -11.76 0.40
N GLY A 177 -11.86 -10.92 -0.65
CA GLY A 177 -12.25 -9.52 -0.55
C GLY A 177 -13.65 -9.35 0.04
N ASP A 178 -14.61 -10.12 -0.45
CA ASP A 178 -15.99 -10.13 0.07
C ASP A 178 -16.04 -10.55 1.55
N LEU A 179 -15.43 -11.70 1.88
CA LEU A 179 -15.39 -12.21 3.25
C LEU A 179 -14.76 -11.18 4.19
N ALA A 180 -13.67 -10.55 3.75
CA ALA A 180 -13.02 -9.50 4.52
C ALA A 180 -13.96 -8.32 4.76
N CYS A 181 -14.62 -7.80 3.71
CA CYS A 181 -15.58 -6.70 3.84
C CYS A 181 -16.72 -7.05 4.80
N ASP A 182 -17.27 -8.27 4.71
CA ASP A 182 -18.35 -8.75 5.58
C ASP A 182 -17.91 -8.82 7.04
N ILE A 183 -16.70 -9.34 7.30
CA ILE A 183 -16.13 -9.41 8.66
C ILE A 183 -15.98 -8.01 9.26
N ILE A 184 -15.33 -7.09 8.52
CA ILE A 184 -15.05 -5.77 9.06
C ILE A 184 -16.36 -4.99 9.26
N ALA A 185 -17.30 -5.05 8.31
CA ALA A 185 -18.60 -4.36 8.42
C ALA A 185 -19.47 -4.89 9.57
N LYS A 186 -19.41 -6.20 9.84
CA LYS A 186 -20.14 -6.82 10.95
C LYS A 186 -19.55 -6.48 12.31
N LEU A 187 -18.22 -6.57 12.42
CA LEU A 187 -17.51 -6.45 13.70
C LEU A 187 -17.22 -5.00 14.08
N LYS A 188 -17.10 -4.09 13.10
CA LYS A 188 -16.85 -2.66 13.31
C LYS A 188 -15.70 -2.44 14.30
N GLU A 189 -16.02 -1.97 15.50
CA GLU A 189 -15.05 -1.63 16.56
C GLU A 189 -14.54 -2.85 17.37
N ASP A 190 -14.97 -4.08 17.10
CA ASP A 190 -14.41 -5.26 17.76
C ASP A 190 -12.97 -5.53 17.25
N GLU A 191 -12.02 -5.82 18.15
CA GLU A 191 -10.62 -6.14 17.82
C GLU A 191 -10.49 -7.30 16.82
N LYS A 192 -11.47 -8.22 16.82
CA LYS A 192 -11.55 -9.34 15.87
C LYS A 192 -11.75 -8.89 14.42
N ALA A 193 -12.14 -7.64 14.17
CA ALA A 193 -12.19 -7.07 12.82
C ALA A 193 -10.82 -7.06 12.14
N GLU A 194 -9.71 -7.13 12.89
CA GLU A 194 -8.36 -7.21 12.34
C GLU A 194 -8.16 -8.42 11.41
N VAL A 195 -8.90 -9.51 11.63
CA VAL A 195 -8.90 -10.67 10.72
C VAL A 195 -9.31 -10.25 9.31
N GLY A 196 -10.39 -9.46 9.20
CA GLY A 196 -10.85 -8.93 7.92
C GLY A 196 -9.85 -7.93 7.33
N PHE A 197 -9.28 -7.02 8.13
CA PHE A 197 -8.27 -6.08 7.65
C PHE A 197 -7.02 -6.77 7.10
N ARG A 198 -6.55 -7.85 7.73
CA ARG A 198 -5.39 -8.63 7.23
C ARG A 198 -5.65 -9.24 5.85
N ILE A 199 -6.83 -9.85 5.68
CA ILE A 199 -7.23 -10.44 4.39
C ILE A 199 -7.39 -9.33 3.34
N LEU A 200 -8.07 -8.23 3.68
CA LEU A 200 -8.32 -7.13 2.74
C LEU A 200 -7.03 -6.46 2.27
N ARG A 201 -6.03 -6.31 3.17
CA ARG A 201 -4.69 -5.83 2.81
C ARG A 201 -4.04 -6.71 1.76
N ALA A 202 -4.07 -8.04 1.92
CA ALA A 202 -3.51 -8.96 0.93
C ALA A 202 -4.23 -8.86 -0.43
N VAL A 203 -5.56 -8.75 -0.43
CA VAL A 203 -6.36 -8.62 -1.67
C VAL A 203 -6.14 -7.28 -2.37
N SER A 204 -5.94 -6.19 -1.62
CA SER A 204 -5.75 -4.83 -2.14
C SER A 204 -4.54 -4.66 -3.07
N LEU A 205 -3.58 -5.58 -3.01
CA LEU A 205 -2.41 -5.62 -3.89
C LEU A 205 -2.75 -6.01 -5.33
N PHE A 206 -3.88 -6.69 -5.53
CA PHE A 206 -4.29 -7.25 -6.82
C PHE A 206 -5.61 -6.69 -7.33
N ASN A 207 -6.42 -6.08 -6.46
CA ASN A 207 -7.76 -5.63 -6.79
C ASN A 207 -7.95 -4.15 -6.40
N PRO A 208 -8.12 -3.24 -7.39
CA PRO A 208 -8.31 -1.81 -7.15
C PRO A 208 -9.53 -1.49 -6.28
N TYR A 209 -10.63 -2.22 -6.42
CA TYR A 209 -11.82 -2.03 -5.60
C TYR A 209 -11.56 -2.42 -4.13
N ALA A 210 -10.84 -3.51 -3.88
CA ALA A 210 -10.42 -3.89 -2.54
C ALA A 210 -9.48 -2.85 -1.91
N LYS A 211 -8.59 -2.24 -2.71
CA LYS A 211 -7.74 -1.11 -2.27
C LYS A 211 -8.57 0.11 -1.87
N ALA A 212 -9.57 0.48 -2.68
CA ALA A 212 -10.49 1.56 -2.38
C ALA A 212 -11.29 1.31 -1.08
N ARG A 213 -11.84 0.10 -0.93
CA ARG A 213 -12.56 -0.33 0.27
C ARG A 213 -11.68 -0.30 1.52
N LEU A 214 -10.43 -0.76 1.40
CA LEU A 214 -9.46 -0.70 2.49
C LEU A 214 -9.22 0.75 2.92
N ALA A 215 -8.98 1.66 1.96
CA ALA A 215 -8.79 3.07 2.26
C ALA A 215 -9.97 3.65 3.05
N ARG A 216 -11.21 3.39 2.62
CA ARG A 216 -12.41 3.84 3.32
C ARG A 216 -12.57 3.24 4.72
N PHE A 217 -12.33 1.94 4.89
CA PHE A 217 -12.45 1.34 6.23
C PHE A 217 -11.42 1.88 7.22
N LEU A 218 -10.25 2.30 6.74
CA LEU A 218 -9.23 2.92 7.58
C LEU A 218 -9.55 4.37 7.97
N THR A 219 -10.52 5.03 7.31
CA THR A 219 -10.99 6.39 7.65
C THR A 219 -12.21 6.41 8.57
N VAL A 220 -13.22 5.55 8.34
CA VAL A 220 -14.56 5.63 8.97
C VAL A 220 -14.55 5.42 10.49
N GLY A 221 -13.57 4.71 11.03
CA GLY A 221 -13.36 4.75 12.46
C GLY A 221 -13.56 3.51 13.29
N TRP A 222 -13.52 2.37 12.65
CA TRP A 222 -13.41 1.11 13.36
C TRP A 222 -12.08 1.05 14.13
N ASN A 223 -11.95 0.18 15.13
CA ASN A 223 -10.92 0.14 16.21
C ASN A 223 -9.44 0.13 15.75
N ARG A 224 -9.21 0.28 14.44
CA ARG A 224 -7.95 0.30 13.71
C ARG A 224 -7.89 1.51 12.76
N LYS A 225 -8.43 2.68 13.13
CA LYS A 225 -8.21 3.94 12.39
C LYS A 225 -6.72 4.06 12.07
N ASN A 226 -6.39 4.15 10.80
CA ASN A 226 -5.03 4.43 10.37
C ASN A 226 -5.09 5.44 9.24
N ARG A 227 -5.35 6.69 9.60
CA ARG A 227 -5.47 7.81 8.65
C ARG A 227 -4.21 7.93 7.79
N GLN A 228 -3.02 7.66 8.34
CA GLN A 228 -1.78 7.69 7.55
C GLN A 228 -1.74 6.60 6.48
N GLN A 229 -2.11 5.37 6.82
CA GLN A 229 -2.19 4.30 5.82
C GLN A 229 -3.28 4.61 4.77
N ALA A 230 -4.44 5.12 5.19
CA ALA A 230 -5.49 5.54 4.28
C ALA A 230 -5.04 6.65 3.33
N ARG A 231 -4.32 7.67 3.83
CA ARG A 231 -3.70 8.74 3.03
C ARG A 231 -2.74 8.17 1.99
N ASN A 232 -1.85 7.27 2.41
CA ASN A 232 -0.91 6.64 1.48
C ASN A 232 -1.64 5.89 0.35
N LEU A 233 -2.70 5.15 0.67
CA LEU A 233 -3.52 4.44 -0.32
C LEU A 233 -4.23 5.39 -1.28
N VAL A 234 -4.81 6.49 -0.79
CA VAL A 234 -5.46 7.51 -1.63
C VAL A 234 -4.44 8.19 -2.55
N VAL A 235 -3.26 8.55 -2.03
CA VAL A 235 -2.18 9.14 -2.83
C VAL A 235 -1.74 8.18 -3.92
N GLN A 236 -1.52 6.90 -3.59
CA GLN A 236 -1.15 5.88 -4.57
C GLN A 236 -2.25 5.73 -5.64
N ALA A 237 -3.51 5.59 -5.23
CA ALA A 237 -4.63 5.43 -6.16
C ALA A 237 -4.84 6.67 -7.05
N SER A 238 -4.44 7.87 -6.61
CA SER A 238 -4.49 9.09 -7.43
C SER A 238 -3.48 9.09 -8.59
N GLU A 239 -2.44 8.26 -8.52
CA GLU A 239 -1.44 8.10 -9.57
C GLU A 239 -1.81 6.97 -10.55
N GLU A 240 -2.78 6.13 -10.20
CA GLU A 240 -3.30 5.02 -11.02
C GLU A 240 -4.47 5.49 -11.90
N ASP A 241 -4.73 4.80 -13.01
CA ASP A 241 -5.89 5.05 -13.87
C ASP A 241 -6.81 3.83 -13.86
N PHE A 242 -8.06 4.03 -13.45
CA PHE A 242 -9.07 2.98 -13.32
C PHE A 242 -10.16 3.09 -14.37
N ASP A 243 -10.11 4.04 -15.31
CA ASP A 243 -11.20 4.31 -16.26
C ASP A 243 -11.53 3.10 -17.15
N ALA A 244 -10.54 2.23 -17.40
CA ALA A 244 -10.72 0.99 -18.14
C ALA A 244 -11.29 -0.18 -17.30
N ASP A 245 -11.38 -0.04 -15.97
CA ASP A 245 -11.91 -1.07 -15.08
C ASP A 245 -13.45 -1.10 -15.15
N PRO A 246 -14.08 -2.28 -15.30
CA PRO A 246 -15.55 -2.38 -15.31
C PRO A 246 -16.23 -1.83 -14.05
N CYS A 247 -15.51 -1.75 -12.93
CA CYS A 247 -15.96 -1.23 -11.65
C CYS A 247 -15.43 0.19 -11.35
N ALA A 248 -14.92 0.93 -12.34
CA ALA A 248 -14.31 2.26 -12.16
C ALA A 248 -15.16 3.20 -11.28
N GLY A 249 -16.46 3.31 -11.58
CA GLY A 249 -17.37 4.16 -10.80
C GLY A 249 -17.47 3.76 -9.32
N LEU A 250 -17.45 2.46 -9.00
CA LEU A 250 -17.45 1.98 -7.62
C LEU A 250 -16.09 2.22 -6.93
N ILE A 251 -14.99 2.01 -7.65
CA ILE A 251 -13.62 2.25 -7.15
C ILE A 251 -13.48 3.72 -6.78
N TYR A 252 -13.82 4.63 -7.71
CA TYR A 252 -13.71 6.06 -7.48
C TYR A 252 -14.69 6.56 -6.40
N ALA A 253 -15.89 5.99 -6.29
CA ALA A 253 -16.82 6.32 -5.21
C ALA A 253 -16.23 5.99 -3.82
N GLU A 254 -15.71 4.78 -3.65
CA GLU A 254 -15.09 4.34 -2.39
C GLU A 254 -13.84 5.17 -2.05
N LEU A 255 -13.01 5.48 -3.04
CA LEU A 255 -11.85 6.37 -2.87
C LEU A 255 -12.25 7.80 -2.54
N ALA A 256 -13.32 8.33 -3.14
CA ALA A 256 -13.81 9.68 -2.87
C ALA A 256 -14.30 9.84 -1.44
N ASP A 257 -15.07 8.88 -0.93
CA ASP A 257 -15.51 8.85 0.47
C ASP A 257 -14.30 8.81 1.44
N ALA A 258 -13.27 8.01 1.10
CA ALA A 258 -12.03 7.98 1.87
C ALA A 258 -11.27 9.31 1.80
N ALA A 259 -11.10 9.86 0.60
CA ALA A 259 -10.33 11.08 0.34
C ALA A 259 -10.94 12.32 1.00
N ALA A 260 -12.26 12.48 0.91
CA ALA A 260 -12.98 13.56 1.58
C ALA A 260 -12.78 13.53 3.10
N SER A 261 -12.75 12.34 3.69
CA SER A 261 -12.53 12.15 5.13
C SER A 261 -11.10 12.47 5.59
N LEU A 262 -10.14 12.61 4.68
CA LEU A 262 -8.70 12.78 4.94
C LEU A 262 -8.16 14.16 4.62
N ALA A 263 -8.97 15.02 4.01
CA ALA A 263 -8.64 16.40 3.72
C ALA A 263 -8.88 17.28 4.95
N ASP A 264 -7.98 17.13 5.91
CA ASP A 264 -7.89 17.94 7.13
C ASP A 264 -6.72 18.94 7.05
N SER A 265 -6.63 19.83 8.04
CA SER A 265 -5.56 20.84 8.14
C SER A 265 -4.14 20.28 8.29
N GLU A 266 -3.98 18.97 8.47
CA GLU A 266 -2.67 18.31 8.58
C GLU A 266 -2.16 17.78 7.23
N ALA A 267 -3.01 17.79 6.19
CA ALA A 267 -2.65 17.28 4.87
C ALA A 267 -1.61 18.19 4.17
N THR A 268 -0.57 17.57 3.59
CA THR A 268 0.41 18.29 2.78
C THR A 268 -0.18 18.73 1.44
N PRO A 269 0.40 19.75 0.77
CA PRO A 269 -0.07 20.17 -0.57
C PRO A 269 -0.12 19.05 -1.60
N LYS A 270 0.79 18.07 -1.50
CA LYS A 270 0.79 16.88 -2.37
C LYS A 270 -0.42 15.99 -2.10
N GLU A 271 -0.73 15.73 -0.83
CA GLU A 271 -1.86 14.91 -0.43
C GLU A 271 -3.19 15.56 -0.81
N ILE A 272 -3.30 16.88 -0.64
CA ILE A 272 -4.48 17.64 -1.08
C ILE A 272 -4.65 17.52 -2.60
N SER A 273 -3.57 17.68 -3.37
CA SER A 273 -3.62 17.50 -4.83
C SER A 273 -4.10 16.10 -5.23
N ALA A 274 -3.68 15.07 -4.49
CA ALA A 274 -4.13 13.70 -4.71
C ALA A 274 -5.63 13.52 -4.38
N VAL A 275 -6.09 14.09 -3.27
CA VAL A 275 -7.52 14.09 -2.88
C VAL A 275 -8.36 14.75 -3.97
N ILE A 276 -7.99 15.96 -4.41
CA ILE A 276 -8.73 16.68 -5.46
C ILE A 276 -8.80 15.84 -6.73
N ARG A 277 -7.70 15.24 -7.19
CA ARG A 277 -7.71 14.40 -8.39
C ARG A 277 -8.66 13.19 -8.26
N ILE A 278 -8.68 12.52 -7.11
CA ILE A 278 -9.62 11.42 -6.85
C ILE A 278 -11.06 11.91 -6.90
N LEU A 279 -11.35 13.06 -6.27
CA LEU A 279 -12.68 13.64 -6.28
C LEU A 279 -13.10 14.02 -7.70
N GLU A 280 -12.23 14.64 -8.50
CA GLU A 280 -12.54 15.04 -9.89
C GLU A 280 -12.96 13.82 -10.71
N ARG A 281 -12.14 12.76 -10.67
CA ARG A 281 -12.45 11.50 -11.37
C ARG A 281 -13.73 10.85 -10.85
N ALA A 282 -13.94 10.82 -9.55
CA ALA A 282 -15.18 10.28 -8.99
C ALA A 282 -16.42 11.07 -9.46
N ALA A 283 -16.33 12.40 -9.48
CA ALA A 283 -17.40 13.26 -9.95
C ALA A 283 -17.69 13.05 -11.44
N ASP A 284 -16.65 12.92 -12.27
CA ASP A 284 -16.78 12.63 -13.70
C ASP A 284 -17.44 11.25 -13.97
N HIS A 285 -17.26 10.30 -13.06
CA HIS A 285 -17.98 9.02 -13.03
C HIS A 285 -19.36 9.09 -12.34
N GLY A 286 -19.85 10.29 -12.02
CA GLY A 286 -21.20 10.55 -11.51
C GLY A 286 -21.33 10.50 -9.98
N HIS A 287 -20.24 10.48 -9.22
CA HIS A 287 -20.28 10.49 -7.75
C HIS A 287 -20.68 11.87 -7.20
N TRP A 288 -21.95 12.01 -6.82
CA TRP A 288 -22.54 13.29 -6.45
C TRP A 288 -21.87 13.96 -5.24
N LYS A 289 -21.42 13.21 -4.23
CA LYS A 289 -20.72 13.79 -3.06
C LYS A 289 -19.41 14.45 -3.47
N ALA A 290 -18.67 13.78 -4.35
CA ALA A 290 -17.40 14.30 -4.84
C ALA A 290 -17.62 15.58 -5.67
N ALA A 291 -18.65 15.58 -6.52
CA ALA A 291 -19.05 16.77 -7.27
C ALA A 291 -19.41 17.93 -6.33
N LEU A 292 -20.13 17.66 -5.23
CA LEU A 292 -20.49 18.70 -4.26
C LEU A 292 -19.25 19.27 -3.54
N TYR A 293 -18.30 18.43 -3.11
CA TYR A 293 -17.03 18.89 -2.54
C TYR A 293 -16.24 19.77 -3.52
N LEU A 294 -16.17 19.39 -4.80
CA LEU A 294 -15.46 20.16 -5.82
C LEU A 294 -16.17 21.45 -6.20
N PHE A 295 -17.51 21.46 -6.21
CA PHE A 295 -18.28 22.69 -6.38
C PHE A 295 -17.87 23.71 -5.32
N HIS A 296 -17.87 23.35 -4.04
CA HIS A 296 -17.47 24.26 -2.98
C HIS A 296 -15.98 24.63 -3.03
N TYR A 297 -15.12 23.69 -3.43
CA TYR A 297 -13.68 23.92 -3.59
C TYR A 297 -13.38 25.00 -4.65
N TYR A 298 -14.03 24.94 -5.81
CA TYR A 298 -13.82 25.88 -6.91
C TYR A 298 -14.68 27.16 -6.81
N SER A 299 -15.69 27.18 -5.93
CA SER A 299 -16.54 28.34 -5.71
C SER A 299 -15.82 29.47 -4.99
N ASP A 300 -16.25 30.70 -5.27
CA ASP A 300 -15.86 31.88 -4.51
C ASP A 300 -16.20 31.67 -3.03
N PRO A 301 -15.31 31.98 -2.07
CA PRO A 301 -15.61 31.89 -0.64
C PRO A 301 -16.90 32.59 -0.22
N SER A 302 -17.29 33.67 -0.90
CA SER A 302 -18.55 34.40 -0.64
C SER A 302 -19.81 33.67 -1.14
N GLU A 303 -19.65 32.67 -2.02
CA GLU A 303 -20.73 31.82 -2.54
C GLU A 303 -20.89 30.51 -1.74
N VAL A 304 -19.91 30.17 -0.88
CA VAL A 304 -19.99 29.04 0.05
C VAL A 304 -20.65 29.50 1.34
N ARG A 305 -21.74 28.84 1.77
CA ARG A 305 -22.42 29.22 3.02
C ARG A 305 -21.60 28.75 4.23
N ASP A 306 -21.63 29.53 5.31
CA ASP A 306 -21.02 29.15 6.59
C ASP A 306 -21.57 27.78 7.03
N GLY A 307 -20.68 26.79 7.20
CA GLY A 307 -21.02 25.41 7.55
C GLY A 307 -20.96 24.39 6.41
N ASP A 308 -20.76 24.82 5.15
CA ASP A 308 -20.52 23.93 4.01
C ASP A 308 -19.01 23.58 3.82
N ASP A 309 -18.13 24.10 4.70
CA ASP A 309 -16.68 23.77 4.83
C ASP A 309 -16.42 22.83 5.99
N PRO A 310 -16.54 21.50 5.79
CA PRO A 310 -16.15 20.55 6.83
C PRO A 310 -14.64 20.64 7.06
N GLU A 311 -14.26 20.84 8.32
CA GLU A 311 -12.92 20.53 8.85
C GLU A 311 -11.74 21.27 8.18
N GLY A 312 -12.00 22.37 7.47
CA GLY A 312 -10.96 23.14 6.80
C GLY A 312 -10.50 22.54 5.47
N PHE A 313 -11.31 21.68 4.84
CA PHE A 313 -11.10 21.19 3.47
C PHE A 313 -10.76 22.35 2.51
N TYR A 314 -11.37 23.52 2.71
CA TYR A 314 -11.14 24.70 1.88
C TYR A 314 -10.02 25.65 2.35
N SER A 315 -9.24 25.30 3.37
CA SER A 315 -8.11 26.14 3.85
C SER A 315 -6.95 26.25 2.83
N HIS A 316 -6.92 25.34 1.84
CA HIS A 316 -5.91 25.28 0.76
C HIS A 316 -6.48 25.63 -0.63
N LYS A 317 -7.54 26.46 -0.69
CA LYS A 317 -8.18 26.88 -1.95
C LYS A 317 -7.16 27.44 -2.95
N VAL A 318 -7.25 26.97 -4.20
CA VAL A 318 -6.74 27.70 -5.37
C VAL A 318 -7.68 28.87 -5.68
N ALA A 319 -7.26 29.75 -6.59
CA ALA A 319 -8.12 30.82 -7.09
C ALA A 319 -9.46 30.24 -7.60
N PRO A 320 -10.61 30.90 -7.31
CA PRO A 320 -11.92 30.42 -7.74
C PRO A 320 -11.97 30.14 -9.24
N ASP A 321 -12.61 29.04 -9.62
CA ASP A 321 -12.85 28.65 -11.00
C ASP A 321 -14.36 28.46 -11.21
N LYS A 322 -14.99 29.51 -11.72
CA LYS A 322 -16.44 29.57 -11.92
C LYS A 322 -16.92 28.52 -12.91
N GLU A 323 -16.12 28.16 -13.91
CA GLU A 323 -16.51 27.19 -14.93
C GLU A 323 -16.54 25.78 -14.33
N LYS A 324 -15.47 25.40 -13.61
CA LYS A 324 -15.42 24.13 -12.87
C LYS A 324 -16.50 24.03 -11.80
N ALA A 325 -16.72 25.10 -11.03
CA ALA A 325 -17.77 25.12 -10.01
C ALA A 325 -19.15 24.82 -10.62
N LEU A 326 -19.52 25.50 -11.73
CA LEU A 326 -20.79 25.26 -12.42
C LEU A 326 -20.89 23.87 -13.06
N TYR A 327 -19.77 23.29 -13.51
CA TYR A 327 -19.74 21.92 -14.01
C TYR A 327 -20.10 20.92 -12.90
N TYR A 328 -19.40 20.95 -11.78
CA TYR A 328 -19.66 20.01 -10.68
C TYR A 328 -21.00 20.25 -9.98
N ARG A 329 -21.46 21.51 -9.91
CA ARG A 329 -22.81 21.83 -9.44
C ARG A 329 -23.88 21.11 -10.26
N ARG A 330 -23.77 21.09 -11.59
CA ARG A 330 -24.73 20.40 -12.46
C ARG A 330 -24.76 18.89 -12.21
N ILE A 331 -23.59 18.28 -11.95
CA ILE A 331 -23.51 16.85 -11.60
C ILE A 331 -24.21 16.60 -10.26
N ALA A 332 -23.98 17.44 -9.25
CA ALA A 332 -24.63 17.29 -7.95
C ALA A 332 -26.15 17.54 -8.01
N GLU A 333 -26.61 18.53 -8.76
CA GLU A 333 -28.04 18.87 -8.93
C GLU A 333 -28.84 17.77 -9.64
N ALA A 334 -28.18 16.90 -10.42
CA ALA A 334 -28.81 15.70 -10.96
C ALA A 334 -29.25 14.69 -9.84
N TYR A 335 -28.81 14.91 -8.60
CA TYR A 335 -29.14 14.11 -7.42
C TYR A 335 -29.91 14.97 -6.39
N PRO A 336 -31.26 14.90 -6.37
CA PRO A 336 -32.10 15.88 -5.66
C PRO A 336 -31.97 15.88 -4.12
N TYR A 337 -31.24 14.94 -3.52
CA TYR A 337 -31.01 14.85 -2.07
C TYR A 337 -29.55 15.08 -1.66
N ALA A 338 -28.67 15.44 -2.60
CA ALA A 338 -27.23 15.56 -2.39
C ALA A 338 -26.85 16.47 -1.20
N GLU A 339 -27.31 17.72 -1.18
CA GLU A 339 -26.99 18.66 -0.09
C GLU A 339 -27.48 18.18 1.29
N LEU A 340 -28.61 17.48 1.33
CA LEU A 340 -29.23 17.02 2.57
C LEU A 340 -28.50 15.79 3.13
N GLU A 341 -28.12 14.86 2.26
CA GLU A 341 -27.29 13.70 2.61
C GLU A 341 -25.86 14.08 2.97
N LEU A 342 -25.28 15.12 2.35
CA LEU A 342 -23.98 15.64 2.74
C LEU A 342 -24.03 16.20 4.17
N ARG A 343 -25.01 17.06 4.47
CA ARG A 343 -25.19 17.59 5.84
C ARG A 343 -25.40 16.49 6.88
N ALA A 344 -26.14 15.43 6.53
CA ALA A 344 -26.30 14.28 7.41
C ALA A 344 -24.99 13.52 7.64
N ALA A 345 -24.23 13.23 6.57
CA ALA A 345 -22.94 12.55 6.66
C ALA A 345 -21.90 13.38 7.44
N MET A 346 -21.91 14.71 7.27
CA MET A 346 -21.07 15.64 8.03
C MET A 346 -21.46 15.63 9.51
N ALA A 347 -22.75 15.69 9.84
CA ALA A 347 -23.21 15.62 11.23
C ALA A 347 -22.77 14.29 11.90
N ASP A 348 -22.88 13.17 11.20
CA ASP A 348 -22.45 11.85 11.69
C ASP A 348 -20.93 11.75 11.91
N ALA A 349 -20.12 12.30 10.99
CA ALA A 349 -18.66 12.34 11.14
C ALA A 349 -18.23 13.19 12.34
N THR A 350 -18.86 14.36 12.51
CA THR A 350 -18.60 15.27 13.65
C THR A 350 -18.94 14.59 14.98
N LEU A 351 -20.10 13.93 15.05
CA LEU A 351 -20.53 13.15 16.22
C LEU A 351 -19.57 12.00 16.53
N ALA A 352 -19.05 11.33 15.50
CA ALA A 352 -18.08 10.26 15.67
C ALA A 352 -16.74 10.79 16.23
N ASP A 353 -16.27 11.94 15.76
CA ASP A 353 -15.03 12.56 16.28
C ASP A 353 -15.20 13.07 17.72
N GLU A 354 -16.33 13.69 18.04
CA GLU A 354 -16.65 14.10 19.42
C GLU A 354 -16.70 12.91 20.37
N LYS A 355 -17.31 11.80 19.95
CA LYS A 355 -17.39 10.58 20.75
C LYS A 355 -16.02 9.98 21.02
N VAL A 356 -15.13 10.00 20.04
CA VAL A 356 -13.73 9.57 20.18
C VAL A 356 -12.96 10.50 21.13
N ARG A 357 -13.14 11.82 21.02
CA ARG A 357 -12.52 12.80 21.93
C ARG A 357 -13.00 12.63 23.37
N MET A 358 -14.30 12.42 23.57
CA MET A 358 -14.86 12.18 24.90
C MET A 358 -14.37 10.87 25.51
N GLN A 359 -14.25 9.80 24.72
CA GLN A 359 -13.67 8.53 25.18
C GLN A 359 -12.19 8.68 25.53
N ALA A 360 -11.41 9.40 24.73
CA ALA A 360 -10.00 9.67 25.00
C ALA A 360 -9.78 10.52 26.26
N ALA A 361 -10.65 11.51 26.50
CA ALA A 361 -10.64 12.33 27.72
C ALA A 361 -10.97 11.49 28.96
N ALA A 362 -12.02 10.66 28.89
CA ALA A 362 -12.42 9.78 29.99
C ALA A 362 -11.34 8.74 30.37
N SER A 363 -10.58 8.23 29.39
CA SER A 363 -9.45 7.34 29.66
C SER A 363 -8.26 8.04 30.35
N ARG A 364 -8.02 9.32 30.06
CA ARG A 364 -6.94 10.10 30.70
C ARG A 364 -7.26 10.45 32.16
N ASP A 365 -8.52 10.78 32.45
CA ASP A 365 -8.96 11.03 33.83
C ASP A 365 -8.97 9.74 34.68
N GLY A 366 -9.23 8.58 34.05
CA GLY A 366 -9.17 7.27 34.70
C GLY A 366 -7.76 6.82 35.10
N ASP A 367 -6.73 7.19 34.33
CA ASP A 367 -5.32 6.90 34.66
C ASP A 367 -4.74 7.90 35.68
N ALA A 368 -5.14 9.17 35.63
CA ALA A 368 -4.77 10.17 36.64
C ALA A 368 -5.29 9.82 38.05
N CYS A 369 -6.43 9.13 38.15
CA CYS A 369 -6.93 8.61 39.44
C CYS A 369 -6.20 7.37 39.95
N LYS A 370 -5.38 6.68 39.13
CA LYS A 370 -4.62 5.48 39.54
C LYS A 370 -3.18 5.77 39.96
N GLU A 371 -2.60 6.88 39.50
CA GLU A 371 -1.27 7.32 39.94
C GLU A 371 -1.29 8.13 41.26
N GLY A 372 -2.48 8.38 41.81
CA GLY A 372 -2.70 9.17 43.03
C GLY A 372 -3.08 8.39 44.30
N THR A 373 -2.87 7.07 44.36
CA THR A 373 -3.11 6.25 45.57
C THR A 373 -1.88 5.52 46.06
#